data_AF-A0ABC8TBF1-F1
#
_entry.id   AF-A0ABC8TBF1-F1
#
_cell.length_a   1.000
_cell.length_b   1.000
_cell.length_c   1.000
_cell.angle_alpha   90.00
_cell.angle_beta   90.00
_cell.angle_gamma   90.00
#
_symmetry.space_group_name_H-M   'P 1'
#
loop_
_entity.id
_entity.type
_entity.pdbx_description
1 polymer ?
#
loop_
_entity_poly.entity_id
_entity_poly.type
_entity_poly.pdbx_seq_one_letter_code
_entity_poly.pdbx_strand_id
1 'polypeptide(L)'
;MVDNSELPFRLLCRKYGAEAAYTPMLHSRIFTENEKYRSLEFTTCKEDRPLFVQFCANDPDTLLEAARRVEPYCDYVDINLG
;
A
#
# COMPACT_ATOMS: atom_id res chain seq x y z
N MET A 1 6.48 6.13 1.76
CA MET A 1 6.65 7.61 1.76
C MET A 1 5.56 8.23 0.90
N VAL A 2 4.78 9.18 1.43
CA VAL A 2 3.75 9.87 0.63
C VAL A 2 4.43 10.64 -0.51
N ASP A 3 3.87 10.56 -1.72
CA ASP A 3 4.36 11.16 -2.98
C ASP A 3 5.78 10.76 -3.41
N ASN A 4 6.35 9.71 -2.83
CA ASN A 4 7.74 9.30 -3.07
C ASN A 4 7.93 7.78 -3.11
N SER A 5 6.86 6.99 -3.09
CA SER A 5 6.98 5.52 -3.09
C SER A 5 5.93 4.84 -3.95
N GLU A 6 5.49 5.51 -5.01
CA GLU A 6 4.61 4.99 -6.03
C GLU A 6 5.31 3.85 -6.78
N LEU A 7 4.54 3.02 -7.49
CA LEU A 7 5.05 1.83 -8.17
C LEU A 7 6.32 2.07 -9.01
N PRO A 8 6.45 3.13 -9.84
CA PRO A 8 7.67 3.36 -10.61
C PRO A 8 8.92 3.51 -9.74
N PHE A 9 8.81 4.19 -8.60
CA PHE A 9 9.94 4.37 -7.68
C PHE A 9 10.29 3.06 -6.98
N ARG A 10 9.30 2.28 -6.53
CA ARG A 10 9.54 0.96 -5.92
C ARG A 10 10.25 0.01 -6.88
N LEU A 11 9.83 -0.03 -8.15
CA LEU A 11 10.48 -0.83 -9.19
C LEU A 11 11.92 -0.36 -9.47
N LEU A 12 12.16 0.96 -9.45
CA LEU A 12 13.50 1.51 -9.53
C LEU A 12 14.37 1.02 -8.37
N CYS A 13 13.92 1.16 -7.12
CA CYS A 13 14.66 0.67 -5.95
C CYS A 13 14.95 -0.83 -6.02
N ARG A 14 14.00 -1.64 -6.48
CA ARG A 14 14.19 -3.09 -6.68
C ARG A 14 15.28 -3.39 -7.70
N LYS A 15 15.36 -2.63 -8.80
CA LYS A 15 16.45 -2.74 -9.79
C LYS A 15 17.83 -2.51 -9.17
N TYR A 16 17.91 -1.73 -8.08
CA TYR A 16 19.14 -1.45 -7.34
C TYR A 16 19.31 -2.33 -6.07
N GLY A 17 18.53 -3.40 -5.94
CA GLY A 17 18.71 -4.40 -4.89
C GLY A 17 17.85 -4.19 -3.64
N ALA A 18 16.82 -3.35 -3.67
CA ALA A 18 15.84 -3.32 -2.59
C ALA A 18 15.08 -4.65 -2.49
N GLU A 19 15.16 -5.31 -1.34
CA GLU A 19 14.55 -6.63 -1.11
C GLU A 19 13.05 -6.53 -0.82
N ALA A 20 12.58 -5.41 -0.26
CA ALA A 20 11.18 -5.15 0.03
C ALA A 20 10.84 -3.68 -0.21
N ALA A 21 9.54 -3.38 -0.38
CA ALA A 21 9.07 -2.02 -0.56
C ALA A 21 7.74 -1.78 0.16
N TYR A 22 7.48 -0.53 0.50
CA TYR A 22 6.23 -0.06 1.11
C TYR A 22 5.49 0.84 0.12
N THR A 23 4.16 0.76 0.10
CA THR A 23 3.33 1.75 -0.56
C THR A 23 3.48 3.14 0.09
N PRO A 24 2.97 4.21 -0.56
CA PRO A 24 2.58 5.41 0.18
C PRO A 24 1.64 5.04 1.34
N MET A 25 1.59 5.90 2.36
CA MET A 25 0.63 5.73 3.45
C MET A 25 -0.78 5.96 2.90
N LEU A 26 -1.62 4.93 2.94
CA LEU A 26 -3.00 4.98 2.46
C LEU A 26 -3.96 5.27 3.61
N HIS A 27 -4.95 6.13 3.39
CA HIS A 27 -5.98 6.36 4.39
C HIS A 27 -7.03 5.25 4.32
N SER A 28 -7.07 4.36 5.33
CA SER A 28 -7.95 3.16 5.36
C SER A 28 -9.42 3.46 5.02
N ARG A 29 -10.00 4.51 5.61
CA ARG A 29 -11.39 4.92 5.32
C ARG A 29 -11.60 5.35 3.85
N ILE A 30 -10.78 6.28 3.36
CA ILE A 30 -10.89 6.77 1.97
C ILE A 30 -10.63 5.64 0.98
N PHE A 31 -9.64 4.79 1.27
CA PHE A 31 -9.32 3.61 0.48
C PHE A 31 -10.50 2.64 0.36
N THR A 32 -11.29 2.51 1.42
CA THR A 32 -12.46 1.64 1.46
C THR A 32 -13.64 2.25 0.70
N GLU A 33 -13.97 3.51 0.99
CA GLU A 33 -15.15 4.22 0.49
C GLU A 33 -15.01 4.72 -0.95
N ASN A 34 -13.80 5.07 -1.38
CA ASN A 34 -13.55 5.78 -2.64
C ASN A 34 -12.71 4.95 -3.61
N GLU A 35 -13.37 4.36 -4.60
CA GLU A 35 -12.72 3.56 -5.64
C GLU A 35 -11.71 4.36 -6.46
N LYS A 36 -12.00 5.63 -6.78
CA LYS A 36 -11.09 6.48 -7.55
C LYS A 36 -9.79 6.71 -6.79
N TYR A 37 -9.87 7.04 -5.50
CA TYR A 37 -8.70 7.16 -4.63
C TYR A 37 -7.91 5.86 -4.58
N ARG A 38 -8.59 4.73 -4.35
CA ARG A 38 -7.95 3.41 -4.35
C ARG A 38 -7.21 3.11 -5.65
N SER A 39 -7.83 3.36 -6.82
CA SER A 39 -7.18 3.10 -8.12
C SER A 39 -6.01 4.04 -8.44
N LEU A 40 -6.01 5.25 -7.87
CA LEU A 40 -4.98 6.26 -8.12
C LEU A 40 -3.77 6.03 -7.21
N GLU A 41 -4.02 5.86 -5.91
CA GLU A 41 -2.97 5.78 -4.88
C GLU A 41 -2.39 4.38 -4.73
N PHE A 42 -3.19 3.34 -4.98
CA PHE A 42 -2.74 1.96 -4.89
C PHE A 42 -2.57 1.34 -6.27
N THR A 43 -1.32 1.34 -6.72
CA THR A 43 -0.86 0.67 -7.94
C THR A 43 0.20 -0.36 -7.58
N THR A 44 0.17 -1.54 -8.21
CA THR A 44 1.18 -2.58 -8.03
C THR A 44 1.25 -3.52 -9.25
N CYS A 45 2.25 -4.39 -9.30
CA CYS A 45 2.43 -5.43 -10.32
C CYS A 45 3.14 -6.66 -9.74
N LYS A 46 3.33 -7.72 -10.55
CA LYS A 46 3.90 -8.99 -10.05
C LYS A 46 5.34 -8.84 -9.56
N GLU A 47 6.10 -7.95 -10.18
CA GLU A 47 7.49 -7.64 -9.89
C GLU A 47 7.66 -6.79 -8.62
N ASP A 48 6.57 -6.25 -8.09
CA ASP A 48 6.59 -5.36 -6.93
C ASP A 48 6.53 -6.13 -5.59
N ARG A 49 6.78 -7.44 -5.61
CA ARG A 49 6.79 -8.30 -4.41
C ARG A 49 8.22 -8.61 -3.94
N PRO A 50 8.49 -8.69 -2.62
CA PRO A 50 7.52 -8.60 -1.52
C PRO A 50 7.08 -7.16 -1.20
N LEU A 51 5.76 -6.95 -1.04
CA LEU A 51 5.13 -5.64 -0.85
C LEU A 51 4.45 -5.51 0.52
N PHE A 52 4.73 -4.40 1.21
CA PHE A 52 4.00 -3.92 2.38
C PHE A 52 3.00 -2.85 1.95
N VAL A 53 1.72 -3.05 2.25
CA VAL A 53 0.71 -2.01 2.10
C VAL A 53 0.49 -1.33 3.45
N GLN A 54 0.83 -0.05 3.53
CA GLN A 54 0.77 0.72 4.76
C GLN A 54 -0.53 1.54 4.83
N PHE A 55 -1.26 1.38 5.93
CA PHE A 55 -2.46 2.17 6.21
C PHE A 55 -2.26 3.11 7.41
N CYS A 56 -2.81 4.32 7.32
CA CYS A 56 -3.25 5.04 8.51
C CYS A 56 -4.71 4.71 8.81
N ALA A 57 -5.01 4.44 10.07
CA ALA A 57 -6.32 4.02 10.53
C ALA A 57 -6.53 4.38 11.99
N ASN A 58 -7.78 4.58 12.37
CA ASN A 58 -8.21 4.84 13.74
C ASN A 58 -9.45 4.02 14.14
N ASP A 59 -9.92 3.15 13.25
CA ASP A 59 -11.07 2.26 13.44
C ASP A 59 -10.69 0.84 12.96
N PRO A 60 -10.83 -0.20 13.81
CA PRO A 60 -10.37 -1.55 13.49
C PRO A 60 -11.18 -2.21 12.36
N ASP A 61 -12.49 -1.97 12.29
CA ASP A 61 -13.35 -2.58 11.27
C ASP A 61 -13.05 -2.01 9.88
N THR A 62 -12.85 -0.70 9.79
CA THR A 62 -12.43 0.00 8.58
C THR A 62 -11.05 -0.48 8.10
N LEU A 63 -10.10 -0.65 9.04
CA LEU A 63 -8.78 -1.19 8.71
C LEU A 63 -8.86 -2.63 8.19
N LEU A 64 -9.67 -3.48 8.81
CA LEU A 64 -9.87 -4.87 8.38
C LEU A 64 -10.46 -4.93 6.97
N GLU A 65 -11.43 -4.08 6.66
CA GLU A 65 -12.01 -4.00 5.31
C GLU A 65 -10.95 -3.55 4.27
N ALA A 66 -10.17 -2.51 4.59
CA ALA A 66 -9.10 -2.05 3.73
C ALA A 66 -8.03 -3.14 3.49
N ALA A 67 -7.65 -3.87 4.55
CA ALA A 67 -6.69 -4.98 4.49
C ALA A 67 -7.18 -6.12 3.59
N ARG A 68 -8.45 -6.53 3.72
CA ARG A 68 -9.06 -7.57 2.86
C ARG A 68 -9.06 -7.19 1.38
N ARG A 69 -9.18 -5.90 1.05
CA ARG A 69 -9.13 -5.41 -0.33
C ARG A 69 -7.73 -5.50 -0.95
N VAL A 70 -6.68 -5.43 -0.13
CA VAL A 70 -5.28 -5.48 -0.61
C VAL A 70 -4.62 -6.86 -0.47
N GLU A 71 -5.22 -7.76 0.32
CA GLU A 71 -4.73 -9.13 0.56
C GLU A 71 -4.26 -9.87 -0.71
N PRO A 72 -4.97 -9.85 -1.86
CA PRO A 72 -4.51 -10.56 -3.06
C PRO A 72 -3.27 -9.94 -3.73
N TYR A 73 -2.91 -8.72 -3.34
CA TYR A 73 -1.95 -7.87 -4.05
C TYR A 73 -0.67 -7.59 -3.27
N CYS A 74 -0.63 -7.89 -1.97
CA CYS A 74 0.52 -7.65 -1.11
C CYS A 74 0.98 -8.91 -0.36
N ASP A 75 2.11 -8.82 0.32
CA ASP A 75 2.67 -9.88 1.18
C ASP A 75 2.44 -9.55 2.66
N TYR A 76 2.34 -8.25 2.98
CA TYR A 76 2.19 -7.75 4.34
C TYR A 76 1.24 -6.54 4.37
N VAL A 77 0.52 -6.41 5.47
CA VAL A 77 -0.24 -5.20 5.83
C VAL A 77 0.47 -4.54 7.00
N ASP A 78 0.77 -3.25 6.87
CA ASP A 78 1.44 -2.44 7.86
C ASP A 78 0.51 -1.34 8.40
N ILE A 79 0.63 -1.01 9.69
CA ILE A 79 -0.14 0.05 10.34
C ILE A 79 0.83 1.17 10.70
N ASN A 80 0.62 2.34 10.10
CA ASN A 80 1.42 3.51 10.42
C ASN A 80 1.03 4.04 11.82
N LEU A 81 1.96 3.97 12.76
CA LEU A 81 1.85 4.49 14.14
C LEU A 81 2.89 5.60 14.41
N GLY A 82 3.41 6.24 13.34
CA GLY A 82 4.40 7.31 13.40
C GLY A 82 3.81 8.71 13.34
#